data_AF-A0A0U0R7K3-F1
#
_entry.id   AF-A0A0U0R7K3-F1
#
_cell.length_a   1.000
_cell.length_b   1.000
_cell.length_c   1.000
_cell.angle_alpha   90.00
_cell.angle_beta   90.00
_cell.angle_gamma   90.00
#
_symmetry.space_group_name_H-M   'P 1'
#
loop_
_entity.id
_entity.type
_entity.pdbx_description
1 polymer ?
#
loop_
_entity_poly.entity_id
_entity_poly.type
_entity_poly.pdbx_seq_one_letter_code
_entity_poly.pdbx_strand_id
1 'polypeptide(L)'
;MAADSRETWRGMRHTDSDYVAAYRVSADAELPDTLPAIRSRPAQETWIALEIAYAAGSSTRYTVAAACALRTDWRPGGTAPVAGLLPQHGNHVPALTALDPRSTRRLDGHTDAPADLLTRLHWPTPTAGAHRAPLTNAVSRT
;
A
#
# COMPACT_ATOMS: atom_id res chain seq x y z
N MET A 1 10.65 11.38 10.91
CA MET A 1 9.61 10.92 11.85
C MET A 1 9.53 11.90 13.00
N ALA A 2 8.33 12.27 13.46
CA ALA A 2 8.17 13.13 14.63
C ALA A 2 8.75 12.43 15.87
N ALA A 3 9.35 13.21 16.79
CA ALA A 3 10.15 12.72 17.92
C ALA A 3 9.39 11.77 18.89
N ASP A 4 8.05 11.73 18.85
CA ASP A 4 7.21 10.89 19.70
C ASP A 4 6.60 9.65 19.01
N SER A 5 6.98 9.38 17.76
CA SER A 5 6.43 8.25 17.01
C SER A 5 6.97 6.93 17.57
N ARG A 6 6.09 6.07 18.09
CA ARG A 6 6.48 4.76 18.65
C ARG A 6 5.73 3.62 18.00
N GLU A 7 6.44 2.52 17.78
CA GLU A 7 5.85 1.25 17.38
C GLU A 7 5.18 0.55 18.56
N THR A 8 3.97 0.05 18.31
CA THR A 8 3.23 -0.85 19.18
C THR A 8 2.96 -2.15 18.43
N TRP A 9 2.51 -3.18 19.16
CA TRP A 9 2.12 -4.46 18.55
C TRP A 9 1.11 -4.32 17.40
N ARG A 10 0.26 -3.28 17.39
CA ARG A 10 -0.83 -3.13 16.41
C ARG A 10 -0.64 -1.99 15.40
N GLY A 11 0.43 -1.22 15.52
CA GLY A 11 0.68 -0.10 14.63
C GLY A 11 1.68 0.89 15.21
N MET A 12 2.01 1.88 14.41
CA MET A 12 2.67 3.12 14.84
C MET A 12 1.65 4.03 15.51
N ARG A 13 2.05 4.66 16.61
CA ARG A 13 1.33 5.77 17.24
C ARG A 13 2.19 7.02 17.14
N HIS A 14 1.69 8.05 16.46
CA HIS A 14 2.35 9.35 16.35
C HIS A 14 1.86 10.31 17.43
N THR A 15 0.55 10.30 17.70
CA THR A 15 -0.11 11.01 18.81
C THR A 15 -1.21 10.12 19.39
N ASP A 16 -1.94 10.56 20.41
CA ASP A 16 -3.02 9.75 21.00
C ASP A 16 -4.20 9.46 20.05
N SER A 17 -4.32 10.26 18.98
CA SER A 17 -5.35 10.16 17.94
C SER A 17 -4.76 10.10 16.52
N ASP A 18 -3.56 9.56 16.36
CA ASP A 18 -2.95 9.36 15.04
C ASP A 18 -2.16 8.05 15.01
N TYR A 19 -2.75 7.06 14.34
CA TYR A 19 -2.26 5.70 14.25
C TYR A 19 -2.03 5.32 12.80
N VAL A 20 -0.95 4.59 12.54
CA VAL A 20 -0.69 3.97 11.23
C VAL A 20 -0.48 2.47 11.42
N ALA A 21 -1.29 1.65 10.75
CA ALA A 21 -1.12 0.21 10.74
C ALA A 21 -0.78 -0.28 9.33
N ALA A 22 0.31 -1.04 9.24
CA ALA A 22 0.72 -1.73 8.02
C ALA A 22 0.16 -3.15 7.96
N TYR A 23 -0.19 -3.58 6.76
CA TYR A 23 -0.71 -4.91 6.44
C TYR A 23 -0.01 -5.42 5.18
N ARG A 24 0.28 -6.72 5.14
CA ARG A 24 0.48 -7.42 3.87
C ARG A 24 -0.87 -7.69 3.25
N VAL A 25 -0.95 -7.65 1.93
CA VAL A 25 -2.14 -8.02 1.17
C VAL A 25 -1.83 -9.33 0.46
N SER A 26 -2.75 -10.29 0.53
CA SER A 26 -2.61 -11.56 -0.19
C SER A 26 -2.60 -11.28 -1.69
N ALA A 27 -1.53 -11.69 -2.38
CA ALA A 27 -1.34 -11.47 -3.82
C ALA A 27 -1.87 -12.68 -4.62
N ASP A 28 -3.12 -13.04 -4.37
CA ASP A 28 -3.81 -14.17 -5.01
C ASP A 28 -4.85 -13.68 -6.04
N ALA A 29 -5.71 -14.60 -6.50
CA ALA A 29 -6.72 -14.31 -7.50
C ALA A 29 -7.81 -13.31 -7.04
N GLU A 30 -7.96 -13.08 -5.74
CA GLU A 30 -8.94 -12.19 -5.10
C GLU A 30 -8.39 -10.77 -4.90
N LEU A 31 -7.12 -10.53 -5.20
CA LEU A 31 -6.49 -9.21 -5.11
C LEU A 31 -7.27 -8.10 -5.87
N PRO A 32 -7.84 -8.34 -7.08
CA PRO A 32 -8.66 -7.36 -7.78
C PRO A 32 -9.88 -6.86 -6.99
N ASP A 33 -10.47 -7.70 -6.15
CA ASP A 33 -11.60 -7.34 -5.28
C ASP A 33 -11.13 -6.77 -3.93
N THR A 34 -9.99 -7.25 -3.45
CA THR A 34 -9.39 -6.82 -2.19
C THR A 34 -8.92 -5.35 -2.24
N LEU A 35 -8.30 -4.90 -3.34
CA LEU A 35 -7.78 -3.53 -3.44
C LEU A 35 -8.89 -2.46 -3.37
N PRO A 36 -10.00 -2.55 -4.12
CA PRO A 36 -11.16 -1.67 -3.93
C PRO A 36 -11.70 -1.68 -2.51
N ALA A 37 -11.83 -2.86 -1.89
CA ALA A 37 -12.34 -2.99 -0.52
C ALA A 37 -11.43 -2.28 0.51
N ILE A 38 -10.11 -2.30 0.32
CA ILE A 38 -9.16 -1.52 1.12
C ILE A 38 -9.40 -0.02 0.91
N ARG A 39 -9.53 0.44 -0.33
CA ARG A 39 -9.72 1.88 -0.66
C ARG A 39 -11.03 2.44 -0.10
N SER A 40 -12.08 1.63 -0.01
CA SER A 40 -13.37 2.03 0.54
C SER A 40 -13.39 2.10 2.07
N ARG A 41 -12.31 1.72 2.77
CA ARG A 41 -12.24 1.78 4.23
C ARG A 41 -12.20 3.23 4.72
N PRO A 42 -12.95 3.57 5.78
CA PRO A 42 -12.74 4.81 6.50
C PRO A 42 -11.32 4.87 7.05
N ALA A 43 -10.55 5.84 6.58
CA ALA A 43 -9.21 6.16 7.04
C ALA A 43 -8.93 7.62 6.68
N GLN A 44 -8.09 8.29 7.46
CA GLN A 44 -7.59 9.62 7.10
C GLN A 44 -6.74 9.54 5.83
N GLU A 45 -5.96 8.46 5.70
CA GLU A 45 -5.15 8.19 4.53
C GLU A 45 -5.00 6.69 4.33
N THR A 46 -4.96 6.28 3.05
CA THR A 46 -4.75 4.89 2.64
C THR A 46 -3.62 4.85 1.63
N TRP A 47 -2.55 4.14 1.96
CA TRP A 47 -1.46 3.85 1.04
C TRP A 47 -1.54 2.40 0.63
N ILE A 48 -1.45 2.14 -0.67
CA ILE A 48 -1.41 0.80 -1.24
C ILE A 48 -0.20 0.74 -2.16
N ALA A 49 0.58 -0.31 -2.05
CA ALA A 49 1.70 -0.60 -2.94
C ALA A 49 1.53 -2.00 -3.55
N LEU A 50 1.90 -2.10 -4.83
CA LEU A 50 2.01 -3.33 -5.58
C LEU A 50 3.42 -3.40 -6.15
N GLU A 51 4.19 -4.40 -5.76
CA GLU A 51 5.53 -4.63 -6.29
C GLU A 51 5.50 -5.81 -7.26
N ILE A 52 6.01 -5.59 -8.46
CA ILE A 52 6.16 -6.60 -9.51
C ILE A 52 7.66 -6.84 -9.70
N ALA A 53 8.09 -8.09 -9.65
CA ALA A 53 9.49 -8.46 -9.86
C ALA A 53 9.59 -9.67 -10.78
N TYR A 54 10.73 -9.87 -11.43
CA TYR A 54 11.00 -11.12 -12.13
C TYR A 54 11.20 -12.26 -11.13
N ALA A 55 10.63 -13.42 -11.44
CA ALA A 55 10.94 -14.63 -10.69
C ALA A 55 12.43 -14.96 -10.86
N ALA A 56 13.07 -15.48 -9.82
CA ALA A 56 14.48 -15.81 -9.85
C ALA A 56 14.80 -16.75 -11.02
N GLY A 57 15.77 -16.36 -11.86
CA GLY A 57 16.17 -17.13 -13.04
C GLY A 57 15.17 -17.14 -14.20
N SER A 58 14.18 -16.24 -14.22
CA SER A 58 13.19 -16.13 -15.29
C SER A 58 13.12 -14.71 -15.87
N SER A 59 13.01 -14.61 -17.19
CA SER A 59 12.76 -13.34 -17.90
C SER A 59 11.31 -13.15 -18.32
N THR A 60 10.45 -14.16 -18.11
CA THR A 60 9.05 -14.15 -18.58
C THR A 60 8.04 -14.39 -17.46
N ARG A 61 8.50 -14.87 -16.29
CA ARG A 61 7.65 -15.07 -15.11
C ARG A 61 7.89 -13.96 -14.11
N TYR A 62 6.82 -13.52 -13.48
CA TYR A 62 6.85 -12.44 -12.49
C TYR A 62 6.29 -12.94 -11.15
N THR A 63 6.87 -12.43 -10.07
CA THR A 63 6.29 -12.50 -8.74
C THR A 63 5.65 -11.17 -8.39
N VAL A 64 4.59 -11.23 -7.58
CA VAL A 64 3.88 -10.06 -7.09
C VAL A 64 3.81 -10.10 -5.58
N ALA A 65 3.99 -8.94 -4.96
CA ALA A 65 3.65 -8.69 -3.57
C ALA A 65 2.79 -7.42 -3.48
N ALA A 66 1.88 -7.40 -2.51
CA ALA A 66 1.06 -6.23 -2.24
C ALA A 66 1.05 -5.93 -0.74
N ALA A 67 1.02 -4.65 -0.41
CA ALA A 67 0.98 -4.16 0.95
C ALA A 67 0.13 -2.89 1.03
N CYS A 68 -0.42 -2.62 2.21
CA CYS A 68 -1.09 -1.36 2.46
C CYS A 68 -0.80 -0.84 3.86
N ALA A 69 -0.99 0.46 4.03
CA ALA A 69 -1.03 1.11 5.32
C ALA A 69 -2.28 1.97 5.43
N LEU A 70 -2.91 1.94 6.59
CA LEU A 70 -4.08 2.75 6.92
C LEU A 70 -3.70 3.71 8.05
N ARG A 71 -3.96 5.00 7.85
CA ARG A 71 -3.86 6.01 8.90
C ARG A 71 -5.23 6.37 9.45
N THR A 72 -5.40 6.26 10.76
CA THR A 72 -6.69 6.42 11.45
C THR A 72 -6.51 7.24 12.72
N ASP A 73 -7.58 7.89 13.17
CA ASP A 73 -7.66 8.58 14.46
C ASP A 73 -8.01 7.65 15.63
N TRP A 74 -8.49 6.43 15.33
CA TRP A 74 -8.68 5.38 16.32
C TRP A 74 -7.56 4.34 16.27
N ARG A 75 -7.36 3.67 17.40
CA ARG A 75 -6.39 2.59 17.54
C ARG A 75 -6.76 1.39 16.64
N PRO A 76 -5.81 0.80 15.90
CA PRO A 76 -6.05 -0.39 15.10
C PRO A 76 -6.57 -1.58 15.92
N GLY A 77 -7.50 -2.33 15.32
CA GLY A 77 -8.00 -3.58 15.87
C GLY A 77 -6.93 -4.68 15.95
N GLY A 78 -7.24 -5.79 16.61
CA GLY A 78 -6.35 -6.96 16.66
C GLY A 78 -6.45 -7.88 15.44
N THR A 79 -7.47 -7.68 14.60
CA THR A 79 -7.71 -8.45 13.38
C THR A 79 -7.64 -7.52 12.17
N ALA A 80 -7.40 -8.11 11.00
CA ALA A 80 -7.37 -7.37 9.76
C ALA A 80 -8.77 -6.78 9.45
N PRO A 81 -8.85 -5.55 8.92
CA PRO A 81 -10.14 -4.94 8.60
C PRO A 81 -10.76 -5.53 7.33
N VAL A 82 -9.98 -6.09 6.41
CA VAL A 82 -10.49 -6.64 5.14
C VAL A 82 -9.96 -8.07 5.00
N ALA A 83 -10.77 -8.97 4.44
CA ALA A 83 -10.31 -10.31 4.08
C ALA A 83 -9.08 -10.20 3.14
N GLY A 84 -8.14 -11.13 3.27
CA GLY A 84 -6.88 -11.08 2.51
C GLY A 84 -5.82 -10.13 3.07
N LEU A 85 -6.13 -9.29 4.07
CA LEU A 85 -5.13 -8.53 4.81
C LEU A 85 -4.51 -9.36 5.94
N LEU A 86 -3.19 -9.25 6.09
CA LEU A 86 -2.43 -9.84 7.19
C LEU A 86 -1.76 -8.73 8.03
N PRO A 87 -2.18 -8.52 9.29
CA PRO A 87 -1.58 -7.52 10.16
C PRO A 87 -0.08 -7.74 10.37
N GLN A 88 0.72 -6.68 10.25
CA GLN A 88 2.17 -6.71 10.49
C GLN A 88 2.49 -6.51 11.97
N HIS A 89 1.87 -7.31 12.85
CA HIS A 89 2.00 -7.11 14.29
C HIS A 89 3.46 -7.16 14.75
N GLY A 90 3.92 -6.09 15.39
CA GLY A 90 5.31 -5.93 15.84
C GLY A 90 6.35 -5.80 14.71
N ASN A 91 5.91 -5.62 13.47
CA ASN A 91 6.75 -5.46 12.27
C ASN A 91 6.30 -4.24 11.43
N HIS A 92 5.69 -3.24 12.06
CA HIS A 92 5.15 -2.06 11.39
C HIS A 92 6.24 -1.12 10.88
N VAL A 93 7.29 -0.83 11.66
CA VAL A 93 8.37 0.06 11.19
C VAL A 93 9.07 -0.52 9.95
N PRO A 94 9.51 -1.80 9.93
CA PRO A 94 10.11 -2.37 8.73
C PRO A 94 9.13 -2.43 7.55
N ALA A 95 7.87 -2.80 7.78
CA ALA A 95 6.86 -2.88 6.72
C ALA A 95 6.56 -1.50 6.10
N LEU A 96 6.42 -0.45 6.92
CA LEU A 96 6.22 0.93 6.44
C LEU A 96 7.45 1.46 5.72
N THR A 97 8.65 1.08 6.18
CA THR A 97 9.90 1.42 5.49
C THR A 97 9.94 0.78 4.11
N ALA A 98 9.55 -0.50 3.98
CA ALA A 98 9.49 -1.19 2.69
C ALA A 98 8.39 -0.63 1.77
N LEU A 99 7.29 -0.12 2.35
CA LEU A 99 6.18 0.47 1.61
C LEU A 99 6.52 1.83 0.96
N ASP A 100 7.54 2.54 1.45
CA ASP A 100 7.97 3.81 0.87
C ASP A 100 8.45 3.61 -0.57
N PRO A 101 7.95 4.35 -1.58
CA PRO A 101 8.37 4.20 -2.98
C PRO A 101 9.87 4.45 -3.23
N ARG A 102 10.58 5.09 -2.31
CA ARG A 102 12.04 5.31 -2.35
C ARG A 102 12.83 4.18 -1.69
N SER A 103 12.16 3.23 -1.07
CA SER A 103 12.77 2.08 -0.43
C SER A 103 13.49 1.21 -1.44
N THR A 104 14.65 0.70 -1.04
CA THR A 104 15.36 -0.38 -1.75
C THR A 104 15.02 -1.77 -1.20
N ARG A 105 14.22 -1.85 -0.13
CA ARG A 105 13.70 -3.11 0.40
C ARG A 105 12.45 -3.51 -0.36
N ARG A 106 12.39 -4.79 -0.72
CA ARG A 106 11.21 -5.41 -1.31
C ARG A 106 10.08 -5.51 -0.30
N LEU A 107 8.86 -5.45 -0.80
CA LEU A 107 7.68 -5.86 -0.03
C LEU A 107 7.75 -7.35 0.33
N ASP A 108 7.34 -7.68 1.55
CA ASP A 108 7.23 -9.07 1.99
C ASP A 108 6.06 -9.79 1.29
N GLY A 109 6.24 -11.08 1.00
CA GLY A 109 5.16 -11.92 0.50
C GLY A 109 5.05 -12.03 -1.01
N HIS A 110 6.17 -11.88 -1.73
CA HIS A 110 6.22 -12.20 -3.15
C HIS A 110 5.80 -13.65 -3.40
N THR A 111 4.87 -13.81 -4.33
CA THR A 111 4.40 -15.11 -4.83
C THR A 111 4.34 -15.07 -6.35
N ASP A 112 4.39 -16.23 -6.99
CA ASP A 112 4.12 -16.34 -8.43
C ASP A 112 2.70 -15.80 -8.70
N ALA A 113 2.60 -14.85 -9.63
CA ALA A 113 1.32 -14.25 -9.98
C ALA A 113 0.53 -15.15 -10.95
N PRO A 114 -0.80 -15.28 -10.78
CA PRO A 114 -1.67 -15.81 -11.82
C PRO A 114 -1.47 -15.03 -13.13
N ALA A 115 -1.48 -15.74 -14.27
CA ALA A 115 -1.09 -15.17 -15.57
C ALA A 115 -1.89 -13.93 -15.98
N ASP A 116 -3.15 -13.83 -15.54
CA ASP A 116 -4.07 -12.76 -15.87
C ASP A 116 -4.27 -11.73 -14.73
N LEU A 117 -3.59 -11.91 -13.59
CA LEU A 117 -3.80 -11.12 -12.38
C LEU A 117 -3.65 -9.62 -12.67
N LEU A 118 -2.53 -9.23 -13.26
CA LEU A 118 -2.22 -7.82 -13.53
C LEU A 118 -3.22 -7.16 -14.48
N THR A 119 -3.78 -7.92 -15.43
CA THR A 119 -4.79 -7.44 -16.38
C THR A 119 -6.12 -7.15 -15.71
N ARG A 120 -6.43 -7.85 -14.61
CA ARG A 120 -7.66 -7.65 -13.83
C ARG A 120 -7.54 -6.53 -12.80
N LEU A 121 -6.32 -6.06 -12.48
CA LEU A 121 -6.12 -5.00 -11.49
C LEU A 121 -6.50 -3.64 -12.05
N HIS A 122 -7.46 -3.00 -11.38
CA HIS A 122 -7.75 -1.58 -11.60
C HIS A 122 -6.93 -0.72 -10.62
N TRP A 123 -5.93 -0.02 -11.17
CA TRP A 123 -5.22 1.03 -10.43
C TRP A 123 -5.86 2.39 -10.72
N PRO A 124 -6.21 3.18 -9.70
CA PRO A 124 -6.77 4.51 -9.89
C PRO A 124 -5.67 5.47 -10.34
N THR A 125 -5.32 5.42 -11.63
CA THR A 125 -4.51 6.47 -12.25
C THR A 125 -5.43 7.60 -12.70
N PRO A 126 -5.03 8.88 -12.55
CA PRO A 126 -5.62 9.94 -13.35
C PRO A 126 -5.61 9.54 -14.83
N THR A 127 -6.57 10.04 -15.63
CA THR A 127 -6.64 9.79 -17.08
C THR A 127 -5.24 9.76 -17.69
N ALA A 128 -4.94 8.71 -18.46
CA ALA A 128 -3.61 8.52 -19.04
C ALA A 128 -3.14 9.81 -19.74
N GLY A 129 -1.97 10.31 -19.35
CA GLY A 129 -1.42 11.55 -19.88
C GLY A 129 -1.86 12.84 -19.17
N ALA A 130 -2.71 12.81 -18.14
CA ALA A 130 -3.10 13.99 -17.38
C ALA A 130 -1.90 14.70 -16.72
N HIS A 131 -0.92 13.94 -16.22
CA HIS A 131 0.34 14.52 -15.71
C HIS A 131 1.21 15.15 -16.81
N ARG A 132 0.94 14.86 -18.10
CA ARG A 132 1.63 15.47 -19.24
C ARG A 132 0.85 16.67 -19.81
N ALA A 133 -0.33 16.99 -19.26
CA ALA A 133 -1.05 18.19 -19.67
C ALA A 133 -0.20 19.43 -19.34
N PRO A 134 -0.08 20.41 -20.25
CA PRO A 134 0.64 21.64 -19.96
C PRO A 134 0.02 22.33 -18.74
N LEU A 135 0.85 22.74 -17.77
CA LEU A 135 0.39 23.63 -16.71
C LEU A 135 0.00 24.97 -17.36
N THR A 136 -1.30 25.24 -17.46
CA THR A 136 -1.79 26.54 -17.89
C THR A 136 -1.37 27.56 -16.83
N ASN A 137 -0.28 28.28 -17.08
CA ASN A 137 0.08 29.44 -16.26
C ASN A 137 -1.02 30.48 -16.41
N ALA A 138 -1.92 30.54 -15.44
CA ALA A 138 -2.80 31.68 -15.26
C ALA A 138 -1.93 32.86 -14.80
N VAL A 139 -1.45 33.63 -15.78
CA VAL A 139 -0.83 34.93 -15.53
C VAL A 139 -1.95 35.86 -15.07
N SER A 140 -2.08 36.06 -13.76
CA SER A 140 -2.84 37.18 -13.22
C SER A 140 -2.16 38.48 -13.65
N ARG A 141 -2.77 39.21 -14.59
CA ARG A 141 -2.45 40.63 -14.81
C ARG A 141 -3.28 41.45 -13.82
N THR A 142 -2.53 42.29 -13.10
CA THR A 142 -2.91 43.40 -12.21
C THR A 142 -4.07 44.24 -12.70
#